data_AF-A0A0Q4ETQ1-F1
#
_entry.id   AF-A0A0Q4ETQ1-F1
#
_cell.length_a   1.000
_cell.length_b   1.000
_cell.length_c   1.000
_cell.angle_alpha   90.00
_cell.angle_beta   90.00
_cell.angle_gamma   90.00
#
_symmetry.space_group_name_H-M   'P 1'
#
loop_
_entity.id
_entity.type
_entity.pdbx_description
1 polymer ?
#
loop_
_entity_poly.entity_id
_entity_poly.type
_entity_poly.pdbx_seq_one_letter_code
_entity_poly.pdbx_strand_id
1 'polypeptide(L)'
;MEKYTPHYDLAVIKADVRRLGAKAFTRAAKEAGKNLDLDISEMQAVVFKLQNRMLYKSMTTYADHRVWQDVYHIHSHGLEIYIKVTYCSGSNPPVISFKGMNL
;
A
#
# COMPACT_ATOMS: atom_id res chain seq x y z
N MET A 1 7.22 17.28 -1.79
CA MET A 1 6.99 17.53 -0.35
C MET A 1 6.77 16.20 0.35
N GLU A 2 7.17 16.08 1.61
CA GLU A 2 7.04 14.86 2.43
C GLU A 2 6.48 15.22 3.82
N LYS A 3 5.68 14.33 4.41
CA LYS A 3 5.14 14.43 5.78
C LYS A 3 5.10 13.05 6.47
N TYR A 4 5.01 13.06 7.80
CA TYR A 4 4.90 11.85 8.64
C TYR A 4 3.49 11.61 9.18
N THR A 5 2.48 12.08 8.46
CA THR A 5 1.07 11.82 8.74
C THR A 5 0.44 11.23 7.48
N PRO A 6 -0.37 10.17 7.57
CA PRO A 6 -0.98 9.58 6.39
C PRO A 6 -1.79 10.64 5.63
N HIS A 7 -1.78 10.56 4.30
CA HIS A 7 -2.67 11.36 3.49
C HIS A 7 -4.06 10.71 3.39
N TYR A 8 -4.10 9.38 3.30
CA TYR A 8 -5.34 8.63 3.20
C TYR A 8 -5.71 8.02 4.54
N ASP A 9 -7.02 7.96 4.81
CA ASP A 9 -7.53 7.25 5.98
C ASP A 9 -7.30 5.74 5.80
N LEU A 10 -6.53 5.16 6.73
CA LEU A 10 -6.23 3.74 6.72
C LEU A 10 -7.47 2.85 6.86
N ALA A 11 -8.52 3.32 7.53
CA ALA A 11 -9.79 2.60 7.60
C ALA A 11 -10.46 2.51 6.22
N VAL A 12 -10.40 3.59 5.43
CA VAL A 12 -10.92 3.62 4.05
C VAL A 12 -10.11 2.70 3.14
N ILE A 13 -8.78 2.72 3.25
CA ILE A 13 -7.91 1.80 2.48
C ILE A 13 -8.30 0.35 2.74
N LYS A 14 -8.47 -0.04 4.02
CA LYS A 14 -8.87 -1.40 4.38
C LYS A 14 -10.27 -1.76 3.89
N ALA A 15 -11.22 -0.82 3.96
CA ALA A 15 -12.57 -1.02 3.44
C ALA A 15 -12.55 -1.27 1.92
N ASP A 16 -11.76 -0.50 1.16
CA ASP A 16 -11.61 -0.68 -0.28
C ASP A 16 -10.96 -2.01 -0.65
N VAL A 17 -9.90 -2.42 0.06
CA VAL A 17 -9.26 -3.74 -0.17
C VAL A 17 -10.22 -4.89 0.12
N ARG A 18 -11.06 -4.76 1.15
CA ARG A 18 -12.10 -5.75 1.44
C ARG A 18 -13.15 -5.81 0.34
N ARG A 19 -13.61 -4.66 -0.15
CA ARG A 19 -14.64 -4.54 -1.19
C ARG A 19 -14.17 -5.05 -2.55
N LEU A 20 -12.93 -4.74 -2.93
CA LEU A 20 -12.40 -4.99 -4.27
C LEU A 20 -11.68 -6.32 -4.41
N GLY A 21 -11.22 -6.91 -3.30
CA GLY A 21 -10.43 -8.13 -3.32
C GLY A 21 -9.18 -7.99 -4.19
N ALA A 22 -8.96 -8.96 -5.08
CA ALA A 22 -7.86 -8.95 -6.03
C ALA A 22 -7.83 -7.71 -6.95
N LYS A 23 -8.93 -6.97 -7.11
CA LYS A 23 -8.98 -5.75 -7.94
C LYS A 23 -8.35 -4.52 -7.27
N ALA A 24 -8.06 -4.57 -5.97
CA ALA A 24 -7.32 -3.52 -5.27
C ALA A 24 -5.82 -3.50 -5.62
N PHE A 25 -5.31 -4.56 -6.26
CA PHE A 25 -3.91 -4.71 -6.62
C PHE A 25 -3.75 -4.62 -8.13
N THR A 26 -2.82 -3.78 -8.60
CA THR A 26 -2.44 -3.76 -10.01
C THR A 26 -1.73 -5.05 -10.39
N ARG A 27 -1.62 -5.35 -11.69
CA ARG A 27 -0.85 -6.52 -12.15
C ARG A 27 0.57 -6.52 -11.59
N ALA A 28 1.27 -5.38 -11.65
CA ALA A 28 2.62 -5.25 -11.11
C ALA A 28 2.69 -5.50 -9.59
N ALA A 29 1.67 -5.07 -8.84
CA ALA A 29 1.61 -5.34 -7.41
C ALA A 29 1.38 -6.81 -7.08
N LYS A 30 0.57 -7.51 -7.87
CA LYS A 30 0.37 -8.96 -7.74
C LYS A 30 1.65 -9.73 -8.03
N GLU A 31 2.37 -9.37 -9.09
CA GLU A 31 3.68 -9.96 -9.40
C GLU A 31 4.70 -9.67 -8.28
N ALA A 32 4.71 -8.44 -7.75
CA ALA A 32 5.57 -8.11 -6.62
C ALA A 32 5.24 -8.89 -5.35
N GLY A 33 3.95 -9.09 -5.04
CA GLY A 33 3.52 -9.97 -3.93
C GLY A 33 3.95 -11.42 -4.16
N LYS A 34 3.75 -11.94 -5.38
CA LYS A 34 4.17 -13.29 -5.76
C LYS A 34 5.69 -13.49 -5.65
N ASN A 35 6.50 -12.49 -5.99
CA ASN A 35 7.96 -12.54 -5.82
C ASN A 35 8.39 -12.53 -4.34
N LEU A 36 7.49 -12.21 -3.42
CA LEU A 36 7.66 -12.32 -1.98
C LEU A 36 6.98 -13.59 -1.42
N ASP A 37 6.60 -14.52 -2.29
CA ASP A 37 5.84 -15.73 -1.97
C ASP A 37 4.51 -15.46 -1.27
N LEU A 38 3.88 -14.30 -1.56
CA LEU A 38 2.56 -13.94 -1.06
C LEU A 38 1.49 -14.15 -2.13
N ASP A 39 0.46 -14.91 -1.78
CA ASP A 39 -0.77 -14.97 -2.55
C ASP A 39 -1.66 -13.72 -2.30
N ILE A 40 -2.77 -13.61 -3.04
CA ILE A 40 -3.67 -12.46 -2.91
C ILE A 40 -4.27 -12.34 -1.50
N SER A 41 -4.61 -13.46 -0.87
CA SER A 41 -5.21 -13.48 0.47
C SER A 41 -4.20 -13.01 1.52
N GLU A 42 -2.94 -13.40 1.37
CA GLU A 42 -1.83 -12.98 2.22
C GLU A 42 -1.52 -11.49 2.01
N MET A 43 -1.50 -11.01 0.76
CA MET A 43 -1.39 -9.59 0.45
C MET A 43 -2.50 -8.77 1.13
N GLN A 44 -3.76 -9.24 1.11
CA GLN A 44 -4.86 -8.58 1.81
C GLN A 44 -4.66 -8.62 3.33
N ALA A 45 -4.25 -9.77 3.88
CA ALA A 45 -3.99 -9.92 5.31
C ALA A 45 -2.90 -8.96 5.79
N VAL A 46 -1.83 -8.77 5.02
CA VAL A 46 -0.77 -7.79 5.32
C VAL A 46 -1.35 -6.37 5.35
N VAL A 47 -2.16 -5.97 4.37
CA VAL A 47 -2.81 -4.64 4.37
C VAL A 47 -3.73 -4.46 5.58
N PHE A 48 -4.46 -5.50 5.99
CA PHE A 48 -5.32 -5.44 7.16
C PHE A 48 -4.56 -5.33 8.49
N LYS A 49 -3.30 -5.78 8.56
CA LYS A 49 -2.41 -5.62 9.72
C LYS A 49 -1.82 -4.21 9.86
N LEU A 50 -1.84 -3.39 8.80
CA LEU A 50 -1.29 -2.03 8.84
C LEU A 50 -1.90 -1.20 9.97
N GLN A 51 -1.10 -0.31 10.54
CA GLN A 51 -1.49 0.68 11.54
C GLN A 51 -0.88 2.04 11.18
N ASN A 52 -1.49 3.14 11.62
CA ASN A 52 -0.99 4.49 11.29
C ASN A 52 0.46 4.72 11.72
N ARG A 53 0.89 4.10 12.84
CA ARG A 53 2.29 4.16 13.31
C ARG A 53 3.31 3.47 12.40
N MET A 54 2.83 2.62 11.48
CA MET A 54 3.66 1.94 10.48
C MET A 54 3.87 2.81 9.24
N LEU A 55 3.31 4.03 9.19
CA LEU A 55 3.63 4.96 8.12
C LEU A 55 5.13 5.27 8.17
N TYR A 56 5.84 4.90 7.11
CA TYR A 56 7.21 5.31 6.90
C TYR A 56 7.27 6.77 6.46
N LYS A 57 6.46 7.13 5.46
CA LYS A 57 6.28 8.51 5.00
C LYS A 57 5.07 8.67 4.08
N SER A 58 4.61 9.90 3.94
CA SER A 58 3.67 10.31 2.90
C SER A 58 4.32 11.37 2.02
N MET A 59 4.38 11.15 0.71
CA MET A 59 5.05 12.07 -0.22
C MET A 59 4.24 12.30 -1.49
N THR A 60 4.34 13.51 -2.04
CA THR A 60 3.80 13.84 -3.37
C THR A 60 4.92 13.98 -4.39
N THR A 61 4.59 13.87 -5.68
CA THR A 61 5.55 14.14 -6.76
C THR A 61 5.63 15.64 -7.08
N TYR A 62 6.72 16.07 -7.71
CA TYR A 62 6.83 17.43 -8.25
C TYR A 62 5.91 17.66 -9.46
N ALA A 63 5.69 16.60 -10.24
CA ALA A 63 4.85 16.64 -11.44
C ALA A 63 3.37 16.86 -11.11
N ASP A 64 2.89 16.27 -10.01
CA ASP A 64 1.55 16.50 -9.48
C ASP A 64 1.58 16.50 -7.95
N HIS A 65 1.30 17.67 -7.36
CA HIS A 65 1.26 17.90 -5.92
C HIS A 65 -0.07 17.45 -5.27
N ARG A 66 -1.05 17.02 -6.08
CA ARG A 66 -2.35 16.51 -5.62
C ARG A 66 -2.32 15.01 -5.36
N VAL A 67 -1.38 14.28 -5.98
CA VAL A 67 -1.26 12.83 -5.85
C VAL A 67 -0.28 12.47 -4.75
N TRP A 68 -0.81 12.04 -3.61
CA TRP A 68 -0.02 11.59 -2.48
C TRP A 68 0.21 10.08 -2.48
N GLN A 69 1.38 9.68 -2.02
CA GLN A 69 1.81 8.30 -1.87
C GLN A 69 2.07 8.06 -0.40
N ASP A 70 1.21 7.29 0.25
CA ASP A 70 1.46 6.81 1.61
C ASP A 70 2.28 5.53 1.52
N VAL A 71 3.43 5.52 2.18
CA VAL A 71 4.33 4.37 2.25
C VAL A 71 4.31 3.86 3.67
N TYR A 72 3.85 2.63 3.86
CA TYR A 72 3.89 1.91 5.12
C TYR A 72 5.02 0.89 5.13
N HIS A 73 5.57 0.61 6.30
CA HIS A 73 6.59 -0.41 6.54
C HIS A 73 6.10 -1.39 7.59
N ILE A 74 6.09 -2.68 7.25
CA ILE A 74 5.62 -3.74 8.13
C ILE A 74 6.50 -4.98 8.00
N HIS A 75 6.86 -5.56 9.15
CA HIS A 75 7.43 -6.89 9.23
C HIS A 75 6.30 -7.94 9.21
N SER A 76 6.25 -8.80 8.20
CA SER A 76 5.29 -9.91 8.12
C SER A 76 5.86 -11.05 7.29
N HIS A 77 5.51 -12.30 7.63
CA HIS A 77 6.00 -13.50 6.95
C HIS A 77 7.54 -13.60 6.92
N GLY A 78 8.22 -13.06 7.94
CA GLY A 78 9.69 -13.01 8.00
C GLY A 78 10.35 -11.99 7.06
N LEU A 79 9.55 -11.11 6.43
CA LEU A 79 10.02 -10.13 5.45
C LEU A 79 9.76 -8.71 5.94
N GLU A 80 10.66 -7.79 5.59
CA GLU A 80 10.42 -6.35 5.66
C GLU A 80 9.69 -5.90 4.38
N ILE A 81 8.44 -5.47 4.52
CA ILE A 81 7.55 -5.16 3.41
C ILE A 81 7.22 -3.68 3.42
N TYR A 82 7.52 -3.00 2.31
CA TYR A 82 7.03 -1.66 2.02
C TYR A 82 5.76 -1.73 1.19
N ILE A 83 4.71 -1.07 1.69
CA ILE A 83 3.41 -0.99 1.03
C ILE A 83 3.15 0.45 0.64
N LYS A 84 3.07 0.70 -0.67
CA LYS A 84 2.73 2.02 -1.20
C LYS A 84 1.26 2.06 -1.57
N VAL A 85 0.55 3.07 -1.07
CA VAL A 85 -0.86 3.33 -1.34
C VAL A 85 -1.00 4.69 -2.03
N THR A 86 -1.77 4.74 -3.11
CA THR A 86 -2.04 5.96 -3.87
C THR A 86 -3.46 5.91 -4.41
N TYR A 87 -4.21 7.01 -4.30
CA TYR A 87 -5.47 7.17 -5.02
C TYR A 87 -5.21 8.02 -6.27
N CYS A 88 -5.61 7.53 -7.44
CA CYS A 88 -5.70 8.37 -8.63
C CYS A 88 -6.90 9.31 -8.46
N SER A 89 -6.77 10.57 -8.90
CA SER A 89 -7.81 11.59 -8.81
C SER A 89 -9.21 11.04 -9.16
N GLY A 90 -10.20 11.34 -8.32
CA GLY A 90 -11.57 10.77 -8.38
C GLY A 90 -11.81 9.68 -7.34
N SER A 91 -12.97 9.02 -7.40
CA SER A 91 -13.37 7.92 -6.49
C SER A 91 -12.77 6.56 -6.90
N ASN A 92 -11.55 6.58 -7.43
CA ASN A 92 -10.89 5.39 -7.93
C ASN A 92 -10.38 4.51 -6.79
N PRO A 93 -10.27 3.19 -7.00
CA PRO A 93 -9.60 2.28 -6.06
C PRO A 93 -8.21 2.75 -5.65
N PRO A 94 -7.74 2.38 -4.43
CA PRO A 94 -6.34 2.53 -4.09
C PRO A 94 -5.48 1.65 -5.00
N VAL A 95 -4.38 2.21 -5.49
CA VAL A 95 -3.29 1.46 -6.09
C VAL A 95 -2.35 1.04 -4.96
N ILE A 96 -2.30 -0.25 -4.66
CA ILE A 96 -1.42 -0.82 -3.63
C ILE A 96 -0.26 -1.53 -4.31
N SER A 97 0.97 -1.25 -3.87
CA SER A 97 2.20 -1.88 -4.38
C SER A 97 3.02 -2.46 -3.24
N PHE A 98 3.65 -3.62 -3.45
CA PHE A 98 4.54 -4.28 -2.49
C PHE A 98 5.98 -4.15 -2.96
N LYS A 99 6.90 -3.97 -2.01
CA LYS A 99 8.34 -4.07 -2.24
C LYS A 99 8.97 -4.71 -1.00
N GLY A 100 9.56 -5.90 -1.17
CA GLY A 100 10.41 -6.48 -0.14
C GLY A 100 11.80 -5.84 -0.17
N MET A 101 12.43 -5.75 0.99
CA MET A 101 13.89 -5.69 1.05
C MET A 101 14.40 -7.12 1.12
N ASN A 102 15.11 -7.56 0.08
CA ASN A 102 15.98 -8.72 0.21
C ASN A 102 17.11 -8.30 1.17
N LEU A 103 17.24 -9.01 2.29
CA LEU A 103 18.44 -8.97 3.13
C LEU A 103 19.61 -9.60 2.35
#